data_AF-A0A4Y9P740-F1
#
_entry.id   AF-A0A4Y9P740-F1
#
_cell.length_a   1.000
_cell.length_b   1.000
_cell.length_c   1.000
_cell.angle_alpha   90.00
_cell.angle_beta   90.00
_cell.angle_gamma   90.00
#
_symmetry.space_group_name_H-M   'P 1'
#
loop_
_entity.id
_entity.type
_entity.pdbx_description
1 polymer ?
#
loop_
_entity_poly.entity_id
_entity_poly.type
_entity_poly.pdbx_seq_one_letter_code
_entity_poly.pdbx_strand_id
1 'polypeptide(L)'
;MDLFEYQARDLLASHGVPVLPGGVAETPEEAEAIAREIAQPVVVKAQVKVGGRGKAGGVKLADNPEDARARAQDILGLDIKGHITHRVMVAQASDIAEEYYFSYLLDRSNRTFLAMASVAGGMDIEEVAATRPDELAKVPIDATVGVDEAKATEIVDAANFPAEVRDQVIAIAVQLWEVFSKEDATLVEVNPLAKAPDGTVLALDAKVTLDGNAEFRQPEHAALEDAASADPLEAAAKEKDLNYVKLEGEVGIIGNGAGLVMSTLDVVAYAGEEFGGVKPANFLDIGGGASAEVMGNGLHIILSDPAVKSVFVNVFGGITSCDAVANGIVSALQHLGDEATKPLVVRLDGNNVEEGRRILAEANHPLVTVVDTMDGAARRAAELAAA
;
A
#
# COMPACT_ATOMS: atom_id res chain seq x y z
N MET A 1 5.24 3.49 1.06
CA MET A 1 4.83 3.61 -0.36
C MET A 1 5.41 2.45 -1.14
N ASP A 2 4.56 1.65 -1.78
CA ASP A 2 5.02 0.59 -2.69
C ASP A 2 5.27 1.17 -4.09
N LEU A 3 6.42 0.79 -4.67
CA LEU A 3 6.81 1.16 -6.03
C LEU A 3 6.27 0.17 -7.06
N PHE A 4 6.07 0.64 -8.29
CA PHE A 4 5.96 -0.25 -9.44
C PHE A 4 7.30 -0.93 -9.75
N GLU A 5 7.27 -2.06 -10.46
CA GLU A 5 8.50 -2.77 -10.86
C GLU A 5 9.44 -1.85 -11.65
N TYR A 6 8.94 -1.06 -12.61
CA TYR A 6 9.81 -0.17 -13.37
C TYR A 6 10.50 0.89 -12.50
N GLN A 7 9.78 1.43 -11.50
CA GLN A 7 10.32 2.42 -10.56
C GLN A 7 11.38 1.77 -9.66
N ALA A 8 11.09 0.57 -9.15
CA ALA A 8 12.05 -0.20 -8.38
C ALA A 8 13.30 -0.51 -9.23
N ARG A 9 13.13 -0.93 -10.49
CA ARG A 9 14.23 -1.19 -11.43
C ARG A 9 15.07 0.06 -11.70
N ASP A 10 14.44 1.22 -11.94
CA ASP A 10 15.14 2.48 -12.19
C ASP A 10 15.90 2.95 -10.94
N LEU A 11 15.31 2.75 -9.76
CA LEU A 11 15.94 3.03 -8.47
C LEU A 11 17.13 2.10 -8.22
N LEU A 12 17.00 0.80 -8.45
CA LEU A 12 18.12 -0.14 -8.36
C LEU A 12 19.26 0.26 -9.32
N ALA A 13 18.92 0.63 -10.56
CA ALA A 13 19.89 1.07 -11.55
C ALA A 13 20.65 2.34 -11.13
N SER A 14 19.98 3.31 -10.51
CA SER A 14 20.60 4.57 -10.08
C SER A 14 21.64 4.37 -8.97
N HIS A 15 21.51 3.30 -8.18
CA HIS A 15 22.48 2.86 -7.18
C HIS A 15 23.48 1.81 -7.70
N GLY A 16 23.48 1.55 -9.01
CA GLY A 16 24.47 0.69 -9.67
C GLY A 16 24.19 -0.81 -9.58
N VAL A 17 23.01 -1.22 -9.13
CA VAL A 17 22.61 -2.64 -9.17
C VAL A 17 22.42 -3.06 -10.64
N PRO A 18 23.00 -4.19 -11.07
CA PRO A 18 22.86 -4.67 -12.44
C PRO A 18 21.41 -5.04 -12.76
N VAL A 19 20.81 -4.29 -13.68
CA VAL A 19 19.44 -4.53 -14.19
C VAL A 19 19.45 -4.54 -15.72
N LEU A 20 18.43 -5.15 -16.30
CA LEU A 20 18.23 -5.07 -17.75
C LEU A 20 17.69 -3.70 -18.19
N PRO A 21 17.98 -3.27 -19.43
CA PRO A 21 17.30 -2.15 -20.06
C PRO A 21 15.78 -2.37 -20.13
N GLY A 22 15.03 -1.31 -19.91
CA GLY A 22 13.57 -1.33 -20.01
C GLY A 22 13.00 0.07 -20.21
N GLY A 23 11.76 0.13 -20.66
CA GLY A 23 10.98 1.36 -20.78
C GLY A 23 9.51 1.12 -20.43
N VAL A 24 8.76 2.20 -20.19
CA VAL A 24 7.34 2.15 -19.83
C VAL A 24 6.49 2.67 -20.98
N ALA A 25 5.39 1.99 -21.25
CA ALA A 25 4.40 2.35 -22.25
C ALA A 25 3.00 2.39 -21.64
N GLU A 26 2.21 3.38 -22.04
CA GLU A 26 0.78 3.48 -21.75
C GLU A 26 -0.08 3.10 -22.97
N THR A 27 0.55 3.01 -24.15
CA THR A 27 -0.11 2.56 -25.39
C THR A 27 0.62 1.38 -26.05
N PRO A 28 -0.09 0.54 -26.84
CA PRO A 28 0.56 -0.51 -27.62
C PRO A 28 1.62 0.03 -28.60
N GLU A 29 1.41 1.21 -29.17
CA GLU A 29 2.36 1.85 -30.09
C GLU A 29 3.66 2.29 -29.40
N GLU A 30 3.57 2.80 -28.17
CA GLU A 30 4.76 3.09 -27.35
C GLU A 30 5.52 1.81 -27.02
N ALA A 31 4.82 0.73 -26.69
CA ALA A 31 5.46 -0.57 -26.42
C ALA A 31 6.23 -1.09 -27.66
N GLU A 32 5.66 -0.91 -28.86
CA GLU A 32 6.34 -1.20 -30.13
C GLU A 32 7.62 -0.37 -30.28
N ALA A 33 7.54 0.95 -30.04
CA ALA A 33 8.66 1.86 -30.17
C ALA A 33 9.81 1.50 -29.21
N ILE A 34 9.50 1.22 -27.94
CA ILE A 34 10.49 0.80 -26.94
C ILE A 34 11.16 -0.52 -27.36
N ALA A 35 10.37 -1.49 -27.84
CA ALA A 35 10.91 -2.76 -28.34
C ALA A 35 11.79 -2.63 -29.59
N ARG A 36 11.67 -1.53 -30.36
CA ARG A 36 12.59 -1.21 -31.47
C ARG A 36 13.92 -0.66 -30.98
N GLU A 37 13.92 0.05 -29.86
CA GLU A 37 15.11 0.65 -29.26
C GLU A 37 15.92 -0.35 -28.43
N ILE A 38 15.23 -1.29 -27.77
CA ILE A 38 15.82 -2.33 -26.92
C ILE A 38 16.20 -3.58 -27.75
N ALA A 39 17.24 -4.29 -27.31
CA ALA A 39 17.62 -5.58 -27.90
C ALA A 39 16.48 -6.62 -27.78
N GLN A 40 16.22 -7.35 -28.87
CA GLN A 40 15.19 -8.39 -28.95
C GLN A 40 15.78 -9.77 -28.62
N PRO A 41 15.00 -10.69 -28.02
CA PRO A 41 13.59 -10.57 -27.65
C PRO A 41 13.34 -9.68 -26.40
N VAL A 42 12.08 -9.29 -26.16
CA VAL A 42 11.67 -8.46 -25.01
C VAL A 42 10.54 -9.13 -24.21
N VAL A 43 10.36 -8.73 -22.96
CA VAL A 43 9.24 -9.14 -22.11
C VAL A 43 8.36 -7.93 -21.84
N VAL A 44 7.05 -8.06 -22.06
CA VAL A 44 6.03 -7.07 -21.72
C VAL A 44 5.39 -7.45 -20.39
N LYS A 45 5.52 -6.58 -19.38
CA LYS A 45 5.08 -6.82 -18.00
C LYS A 45 4.09 -5.76 -17.53
N ALA A 46 2.92 -6.19 -17.05
CA ALA A 46 1.93 -5.36 -16.39
C ALA A 46 2.55 -4.64 -15.18
N GLN A 47 2.30 -3.34 -15.08
CA GLN A 47 2.71 -2.54 -13.93
C GLN A 47 1.53 -2.36 -12.98
N VAL A 48 1.49 -3.23 -11.97
CA VAL A 48 0.56 -3.21 -10.84
C VAL A 48 1.35 -3.53 -9.57
N LYS A 49 0.93 -2.99 -8.42
CA LYS A 49 1.66 -3.14 -7.14
C LYS A 49 1.41 -4.49 -6.43
N VAL A 50 0.88 -5.47 -7.16
CA VAL A 50 0.56 -6.81 -6.65
C VAL A 50 1.39 -7.89 -7.34
N GLY A 51 1.80 -8.90 -6.57
CA GLY A 51 2.52 -10.07 -7.06
C GLY A 51 1.62 -11.07 -7.82
N GLY A 52 2.25 -12.00 -8.54
CA GLY A 52 1.57 -13.07 -9.28
C GLY A 52 1.09 -12.69 -10.70
N ARG A 53 1.62 -11.59 -11.25
CA ARG A 53 1.28 -11.04 -12.57
C ARG A 53 1.41 -12.05 -13.70
N GLY A 54 2.46 -12.87 -13.69
CA GLY A 54 2.68 -13.91 -14.71
C GLY A 54 1.56 -14.94 -14.75
N LYS A 55 1.08 -15.42 -13.59
CA LYS A 55 -0.04 -16.37 -13.49
C LYS A 55 -1.37 -15.75 -13.97
N ALA A 56 -1.51 -14.42 -13.87
CA ALA A 56 -2.67 -13.69 -14.35
C ALA A 56 -2.60 -13.31 -15.84
N GLY A 57 -1.52 -13.68 -16.56
CA GLY A 57 -1.32 -13.32 -17.97
C GLY A 57 -0.76 -11.92 -18.20
N GLY A 58 -0.33 -11.23 -17.14
CA GLY A 58 0.27 -9.91 -17.19
C GLY A 58 1.77 -9.89 -17.51
N VAL A 59 2.39 -11.03 -17.82
CA VAL A 59 3.81 -11.11 -18.25
C VAL A 59 3.88 -11.96 -19.49
N LYS A 60 4.36 -11.40 -20.61
CA LYS A 60 4.41 -12.09 -21.91
C LYS A 60 5.73 -11.81 -22.63
N LEU A 61 6.36 -12.86 -23.17
CA LEU A 61 7.52 -12.74 -24.05
C LEU A 61 7.05 -12.26 -25.43
N ALA A 62 7.85 -11.40 -26.06
CA ALA A 62 7.66 -10.89 -27.40
C ALA A 62 8.95 -10.99 -28.22
N ASP A 63 8.86 -11.63 -29.39
CA ASP A 63 10.05 -11.95 -30.20
C ASP A 63 10.54 -10.75 -31.03
N ASN A 64 9.66 -9.79 -31.31
CA ASN A 64 9.91 -8.63 -32.16
C ASN A 64 8.97 -7.47 -31.76
N PRO A 65 9.17 -6.25 -32.31
CA PRO A 65 8.39 -5.07 -31.91
C PRO A 65 6.89 -5.20 -32.17
N GLU A 66 6.51 -5.79 -33.31
CA GLU A 66 5.12 -6.01 -33.67
C GLU A 66 4.43 -6.98 -32.69
N ASP A 67 5.15 -8.00 -32.23
CA ASP A 67 4.68 -8.89 -31.16
C ASP A 67 4.57 -8.14 -29.82
N ALA A 68 5.52 -7.26 -29.48
CA ALA A 68 5.48 -6.45 -28.26
C ALA A 68 4.22 -5.56 -28.21
N ARG A 69 3.85 -4.95 -29.35
CA ARG A 69 2.59 -4.23 -29.50
C ARG A 69 1.38 -5.11 -29.21
N ALA A 70 1.33 -6.31 -29.80
CA ALA A 70 0.24 -7.25 -29.58
C ALA A 70 0.15 -7.68 -28.11
N ARG A 71 1.28 -7.95 -27.45
CA ARG A 71 1.31 -8.30 -26.02
C ARG A 71 0.84 -7.14 -25.14
N ALA A 72 1.25 -5.92 -25.45
CA ALA A 72 0.80 -4.72 -24.72
C ALA A 72 -0.73 -4.55 -24.88
N GLN A 73 -1.28 -4.75 -26.07
CA GLN A 73 -2.72 -4.70 -26.32
C GLN A 73 -3.51 -5.72 -25.50
N ASP A 74 -2.95 -6.91 -25.25
CA ASP A 74 -3.58 -7.93 -24.41
C ASP A 74 -3.52 -7.60 -22.91
N ILE A 75 -2.50 -6.86 -22.47
CA ILE A 75 -2.20 -6.61 -21.05
C ILE A 75 -2.83 -5.30 -20.56
N LEU A 76 -2.82 -4.24 -21.38
CA LEU A 76 -3.43 -2.96 -21.03
C LEU A 76 -4.94 -3.13 -20.83
N GLY A 77 -5.45 -2.67 -19.69
CA GLY A 77 -6.83 -2.84 -19.26
C GLY A 77 -7.12 -4.17 -18.55
N LEU A 78 -6.14 -5.07 -18.41
CA LEU A 78 -6.31 -6.32 -17.67
C LEU A 78 -6.46 -6.03 -16.17
N ASP A 79 -7.48 -6.63 -15.56
CA ASP A 79 -7.67 -6.66 -14.11
C ASP A 79 -6.83 -7.78 -13.49
N ILE A 80 -5.86 -7.40 -12.66
CA ILE A 80 -5.01 -8.32 -11.89
C ILE A 80 -5.34 -8.12 -10.42
N LYS A 81 -6.21 -8.97 -9.88
CA LYS A 81 -6.62 -8.97 -8.45
C LYS A 81 -7.23 -7.63 -7.97
N GLY A 82 -8.05 -6.99 -8.80
CA GLY A 82 -8.66 -5.69 -8.53
C GLY A 82 -7.85 -4.49 -9.01
N HIS A 83 -6.66 -4.72 -9.57
CA HIS A 83 -5.81 -3.65 -10.11
C HIS A 83 -5.86 -3.65 -11.64
N ILE A 84 -6.47 -2.61 -12.20
CA ILE A 84 -6.50 -2.39 -13.64
C ILE A 84 -5.13 -1.95 -14.14
N THR A 85 -4.62 -2.63 -15.16
CA THR A 85 -3.30 -2.35 -15.72
C THR A 85 -3.39 -1.16 -16.69
N HIS A 86 -2.89 0.00 -16.27
CA HIS A 86 -2.88 1.22 -17.11
C HIS A 86 -1.57 1.43 -17.88
N ARG A 87 -0.50 0.73 -17.50
CA ARG A 87 0.81 0.82 -18.15
C ARG A 87 1.54 -0.52 -18.12
N VAL A 88 2.44 -0.71 -19.06
CA VAL A 88 3.30 -1.89 -19.17
C VAL A 88 4.77 -1.47 -19.20
N MET A 89 5.63 -2.32 -18.65
CA MET A 89 7.07 -2.22 -18.84
C MET A 89 7.48 -3.16 -19.96
N VAL A 90 8.24 -2.66 -20.93
CA VAL A 90 8.90 -3.44 -21.98
C VAL A 90 10.36 -3.52 -21.60
N ALA A 91 10.83 -4.70 -21.23
CA ALA A 91 12.20 -4.93 -20.78
C ALA A 91 12.91 -5.93 -21.70
N GLN A 92 14.23 -5.82 -21.84
CA GLN A 92 15.02 -6.81 -22.54
C GLN A 92 14.76 -8.20 -21.93
N ALA A 93 14.53 -9.21 -22.77
CA ALA A 93 14.46 -10.58 -22.30
C ALA A 93 15.89 -11.09 -22.04
N SER A 94 16.04 -11.91 -20.99
CA SER A 94 17.28 -12.61 -20.72
C SER A 94 17.00 -14.08 -20.60
N ASP A 95 17.86 -14.89 -21.21
CA ASP A 95 17.96 -16.29 -20.85
C ASP A 95 18.41 -16.40 -19.39
N ILE A 96 17.84 -17.37 -18.69
CA ILE A 96 18.11 -17.59 -17.27
C ILE A 96 18.70 -18.99 -17.11
N ALA A 97 19.94 -19.05 -16.61
CA ALA A 97 20.58 -20.30 -16.26
C ALA A 97 20.14 -20.77 -14.86
N GLU A 98 20.13 -19.84 -13.90
CA GLU A 98 19.75 -20.10 -12.49
C GLU A 98 19.03 -18.88 -11.91
N GLU A 99 18.09 -19.12 -10.99
CA GLU A 99 17.32 -18.09 -10.29
C GLU A 99 17.60 -18.14 -8.79
N TYR A 100 17.90 -17.00 -8.20
CA TYR A 100 18.11 -16.84 -6.77
C TYR A 100 17.14 -15.80 -6.18
N TYR A 101 17.08 -15.74 -4.86
CA TYR A 101 16.28 -14.78 -4.10
C TYR A 101 17.17 -13.97 -3.16
N PHE A 102 16.93 -12.66 -3.09
CA PHE A 102 17.60 -11.79 -2.12
C PHE A 102 16.67 -10.67 -1.65
N SER A 103 16.61 -10.41 -0.34
CA SER A 103 15.89 -9.26 0.21
C SER A 103 16.50 -8.70 1.49
N TYR A 104 16.23 -7.41 1.71
CA TYR A 104 16.37 -6.72 2.99
C TYR A 104 15.00 -6.23 3.45
N LEU A 105 14.70 -6.39 4.73
CA LEU A 105 13.48 -5.89 5.33
C LEU A 105 13.67 -5.44 6.78
N LEU A 106 12.72 -4.65 7.28
CA LEU A 106 12.58 -4.35 8.70
C LEU A 106 11.86 -5.51 9.43
N ASP A 107 12.59 -6.31 10.19
CA ASP A 107 12.02 -7.35 11.05
C ASP A 107 11.48 -6.73 12.35
N ARG A 108 10.17 -6.48 12.34
CA ARG A 108 9.45 -5.90 13.47
C ARG A 108 9.45 -6.80 14.70
N SER A 109 9.51 -8.13 14.54
CA SER A 109 9.44 -9.07 15.67
C SER A 109 10.72 -9.02 16.50
N ASN A 110 11.86 -8.98 15.81
CA ASN A 110 13.17 -8.90 16.45
C ASN A 110 13.70 -7.47 16.60
N ARG A 111 13.00 -6.48 16.04
CA ARG A 111 13.35 -5.05 16.07
C ARG A 111 14.73 -4.79 15.45
N THR A 112 14.98 -5.43 14.31
CA THR A 112 16.25 -5.37 13.58
C THR A 112 15.99 -5.29 12.09
N PHE A 113 17.00 -4.94 11.31
CA PHE A 113 17.00 -5.23 9.87
C PHE A 113 17.39 -6.69 9.64
N LEU A 114 16.83 -7.29 8.61
CA LEU A 114 17.04 -8.70 8.27
C LEU A 114 17.37 -8.82 6.79
N ALA A 115 18.44 -9.56 6.49
CA ALA A 115 18.71 -10.07 5.16
C ALA A 115 18.08 -11.46 5.02
N MET A 116 17.36 -11.70 3.93
CA MET A 116 16.93 -13.02 3.54
C MET A 116 17.50 -13.37 2.17
N ALA A 117 18.09 -14.55 2.03
CA ALA A 117 18.68 -14.97 0.77
C ALA A 117 18.54 -16.47 0.56
N SER A 118 18.34 -16.90 -0.68
CA SER A 118 18.15 -18.30 -1.02
C SER A 118 18.62 -18.60 -2.44
N VAL A 119 19.15 -19.80 -2.64
CA VAL A 119 19.42 -20.36 -3.97
C VAL A 119 18.15 -20.86 -4.68
N ALA A 120 17.00 -20.89 -4.00
CA ALA A 120 15.70 -21.24 -4.58
C ALA A 120 14.93 -19.97 -4.97
N GLY A 121 15.38 -19.29 -6.04
CA GLY A 121 14.68 -18.13 -6.62
C GLY A 121 13.55 -18.49 -7.57
N GLY A 122 12.84 -17.46 -8.08
CA GLY A 122 11.79 -17.62 -9.08
C GLY A 122 10.46 -18.15 -8.54
N MET A 123 10.34 -18.30 -7.22
CA MET A 123 9.15 -18.80 -6.54
C MET A 123 8.77 -17.95 -5.34
N ASP A 124 7.59 -18.26 -4.78
CA ASP A 124 7.04 -17.60 -3.60
C ASP A 124 7.94 -17.92 -2.39
N ILE A 125 8.49 -16.88 -1.76
CA ILE A 125 9.48 -17.04 -0.69
C ILE A 125 8.82 -17.54 0.60
N GLU A 126 7.54 -17.24 0.79
CA GLU A 126 6.73 -17.76 1.88
C GLU A 126 6.54 -19.28 1.77
N GLU A 127 6.43 -19.81 0.54
CA GLU A 127 6.43 -21.26 0.30
C GLU A 127 7.77 -21.89 0.65
N VAL A 128 8.89 -21.28 0.25
CA VAL A 128 10.25 -21.75 0.63
C VAL A 128 10.40 -21.73 2.15
N ALA A 129 10.03 -20.63 2.81
CA ALA A 129 10.11 -20.50 4.26
C ALA A 129 9.29 -21.55 5.02
N ALA A 130 8.15 -21.97 4.47
CA ALA A 130 7.27 -22.96 5.09
C ALA A 130 7.72 -24.41 4.82
N THR A 131 8.19 -24.72 3.61
CA THR A 131 8.46 -26.10 3.16
C THR A 131 9.93 -26.49 3.24
N ARG A 132 10.83 -25.52 3.07
CA ARG A 132 12.28 -25.68 3.00
C ARG A 132 12.98 -24.55 3.76
N PRO A 133 12.70 -24.38 5.07
CA PRO A 133 13.25 -23.27 5.86
C PRO A 133 14.77 -23.24 5.89
N ASP A 134 15.43 -24.39 5.76
CA ASP A 134 16.90 -24.51 5.75
C ASP A 134 17.53 -23.98 4.45
N GLU A 135 16.75 -23.81 3.36
CA GLU A 135 17.21 -23.21 2.11
C GLU A 135 17.10 -21.67 2.12
N LEU A 136 16.54 -21.08 3.19
CA LEU A 136 16.36 -19.65 3.34
C LEU A 136 17.26 -19.12 4.46
N ALA A 137 18.39 -18.54 4.09
CA ALA A 137 19.23 -17.84 5.05
C ALA A 137 18.51 -16.61 5.59
N LYS A 138 18.63 -16.39 6.90
CA LYS A 138 18.09 -15.23 7.62
C LYS A 138 19.20 -14.66 8.49
N VAL A 139 19.76 -13.53 8.07
CA VAL A 139 20.94 -12.93 8.72
C VAL A 139 20.56 -11.55 9.26
N PRO A 140 20.59 -11.34 10.58
CA PRO A 140 20.30 -10.03 11.16
C PRO A 140 21.40 -9.02 10.82
N ILE A 141 20.99 -7.79 10.52
CA ILE A 141 21.88 -6.68 10.19
C ILE A 141 21.91 -5.69 11.35
N ASP A 142 23.12 -5.33 11.78
CA ASP A 142 23.32 -4.29 12.78
C ASP A 142 22.97 -2.91 12.18
N ALA A 143 22.06 -2.18 12.82
CA ALA A 143 21.57 -0.90 12.31
C ALA A 143 22.61 0.23 12.32
N THR A 144 23.71 0.08 13.06
CA THR A 144 24.78 1.09 13.16
C THR A 144 25.91 0.85 12.16
N VAL A 145 26.18 -0.42 11.84
CA VAL A 145 27.21 -0.82 10.89
C VAL A 145 26.65 -0.98 9.48
N GLY A 146 25.45 -1.57 9.35
CA GLY A 146 24.85 -1.91 8.07
C GLY A 146 25.51 -3.12 7.41
N VAL A 147 25.50 -3.14 6.08
CA VAL A 147 26.10 -4.21 5.26
C VAL A 147 27.32 -3.66 4.52
N ASP A 148 28.49 -4.14 4.93
CA ASP A 148 29.74 -4.04 4.17
C ASP A 148 30.03 -5.35 3.45
N GLU A 149 31.17 -5.44 2.75
CA GLU A 149 31.58 -6.65 2.04
C GLU A 149 31.68 -7.89 2.95
N ALA A 150 32.11 -7.71 4.21
CA ALA A 150 32.24 -8.80 5.17
C ALA A 150 30.87 -9.33 5.62
N LYS A 151 29.91 -8.43 5.89
CA LYS A 151 28.54 -8.81 6.21
C LYS A 151 27.83 -9.39 4.99
N ALA A 152 28.02 -8.83 3.80
CA ALA A 152 27.51 -9.39 2.55
C ALA A 152 28.04 -10.81 2.29
N THR A 153 29.33 -11.02 2.55
CA THR A 153 29.96 -12.35 2.51
C THR A 153 29.27 -13.34 3.46
N GLU A 154 29.02 -12.95 4.70
CA GLU A 154 28.30 -13.78 5.68
C GLU A 154 26.91 -14.17 5.18
N ILE A 155 26.15 -13.24 4.58
CA ILE A 155 24.82 -13.50 4.02
C ILE A 155 24.89 -14.53 2.89
N VAL A 156 25.81 -14.30 1.94
CA VAL A 156 25.97 -15.13 0.74
C VAL A 156 26.46 -16.53 1.10
N ASP A 157 27.37 -16.65 2.06
CA ASP A 157 27.85 -17.94 2.56
C ASP A 157 26.76 -18.68 3.34
N ALA A 158 25.96 -17.98 4.17
CA ALA A 158 24.84 -18.58 4.89
C ALA A 158 23.75 -19.14 3.95
N ALA A 159 23.52 -18.48 2.81
CA ALA A 159 22.58 -18.93 1.79
C ALA A 159 23.16 -19.99 0.83
N ASN A 160 24.44 -20.37 1.00
CA ASN A 160 25.13 -21.36 0.17
C ASN A 160 25.14 -21.02 -1.32
N PHE A 161 25.34 -19.74 -1.67
CA PHE A 161 25.46 -19.35 -3.08
C PHE A 161 26.64 -20.05 -3.77
N PRO A 162 26.50 -20.46 -5.04
CA PRO A 162 27.59 -21.08 -5.79
C PRO A 162 28.81 -20.16 -5.93
N ALA A 163 30.00 -20.74 -5.89
CA ALA A 163 31.26 -20.01 -6.02
C ALA A 163 31.35 -19.15 -7.30
N GLU A 164 30.67 -19.58 -8.37
CA GLU A 164 30.65 -18.92 -9.68
C GLU A 164 29.95 -17.55 -9.66
N VAL A 165 28.98 -17.36 -8.77
CA VAL A 165 28.19 -16.11 -8.64
C VAL A 165 28.53 -15.34 -7.38
N ARG A 166 29.22 -15.97 -6.42
CA ARG A 166 29.48 -15.48 -5.07
C ARG A 166 29.93 -14.02 -5.04
N ASP A 167 30.99 -13.67 -5.76
CA ASP A 167 31.56 -12.32 -5.70
C ASP A 167 30.62 -11.26 -6.31
N GLN A 168 29.86 -11.62 -7.35
CA GLN A 168 28.84 -10.73 -7.94
C GLN A 168 27.68 -10.53 -6.96
N VAL A 169 27.20 -11.60 -6.31
CA VAL A 169 26.11 -11.51 -5.33
C VAL A 169 26.54 -10.72 -4.09
N ILE A 170 27.80 -10.84 -3.64
CA ILE A 170 28.34 -10.01 -2.55
C ILE A 170 28.28 -8.52 -2.93
N ALA A 171 28.74 -8.16 -4.13
CA ALA A 171 28.68 -6.78 -4.61
C ALA A 171 27.24 -6.27 -4.69
N ILE A 172 26.33 -7.07 -5.26
CA ILE A 172 24.91 -6.74 -5.35
C ILE A 172 24.26 -6.61 -3.96
N ALA A 173 24.60 -7.47 -3.01
CA ALA A 173 24.08 -7.42 -1.65
C ALA A 173 24.47 -6.11 -0.95
N VAL A 174 25.67 -5.59 -1.17
CA VAL A 174 26.08 -4.26 -0.67
C VAL A 174 25.28 -3.16 -1.36
N GLN A 175 25.14 -3.20 -2.68
CA GLN A 175 24.38 -2.19 -3.44
C GLN A 175 22.89 -2.16 -3.05
N LEU A 176 22.25 -3.32 -2.86
CA LEU A 176 20.87 -3.41 -2.39
C LEU A 176 20.71 -2.84 -0.98
N TRP A 177 21.74 -2.96 -0.12
CA TRP A 177 21.73 -2.33 1.19
C TRP A 177 21.88 -0.81 1.10
N GLU A 178 22.69 -0.31 0.16
CA GLU A 178 22.76 1.12 -0.12
C GLU A 178 21.40 1.67 -0.55
N VAL A 179 20.68 0.99 -1.45
CA VAL A 179 19.30 1.34 -1.81
C VAL A 179 18.42 1.33 -0.56
N PHE A 180 18.42 0.24 0.19
CA PHE A 180 17.56 0.08 1.37
C PHE A 180 17.76 1.22 2.38
N SER A 181 19.02 1.58 2.65
CA SER A 181 19.38 2.58 3.65
C SER A 181 19.26 4.02 3.16
N LYS A 182 19.69 4.33 1.94
CA LYS A 182 19.66 5.70 1.39
C LYS A 182 18.25 6.14 1.03
N GLU A 183 17.38 5.20 0.64
CA GLU A 183 16.00 5.48 0.23
C GLU A 183 15.00 5.27 1.37
N ASP A 184 15.45 5.10 2.62
CA ASP A 184 14.58 4.81 3.77
C ASP A 184 13.55 3.70 3.47
N ALA A 185 14.02 2.62 2.85
CA ALA A 185 13.15 1.50 2.50
C ALA A 185 12.82 0.66 3.74
N THR A 186 11.63 0.06 3.71
CA THR A 186 11.21 -0.99 4.66
C THR A 186 11.29 -2.38 4.04
N LEU A 187 11.37 -2.46 2.72
CA LEU A 187 11.60 -3.66 1.93
C LEU A 187 12.39 -3.31 0.66
N VAL A 188 13.43 -4.08 0.37
CA VAL A 188 14.05 -4.20 -0.95
C VAL A 188 14.16 -5.69 -1.23
N GLU A 189 13.44 -6.17 -2.23
CA GLU A 189 13.41 -7.57 -2.63
C GLU A 189 13.72 -7.70 -4.12
N VAL A 190 14.56 -8.66 -4.47
CA VAL A 190 14.88 -9.05 -5.85
C VAL A 190 14.53 -10.53 -6.02
N ASN A 191 13.55 -10.81 -6.87
CA ASN A 191 13.08 -12.16 -7.14
C ASN A 191 12.53 -12.31 -8.57
N PRO A 192 13.29 -12.86 -9.53
CA PRO A 192 14.59 -13.50 -9.33
C PRO A 192 15.77 -12.52 -9.41
N LEU A 193 16.80 -12.81 -8.61
CA LEU A 193 18.19 -12.44 -8.90
C LEU A 193 18.75 -13.53 -9.81
N ALA A 194 18.88 -13.26 -11.10
CA ALA A 194 19.13 -14.27 -12.12
C ALA A 194 20.59 -14.31 -12.56
N LYS A 195 21.08 -15.52 -12.81
CA LYS A 195 22.35 -15.77 -13.52
C LYS A 195 22.04 -16.00 -15.00
N ALA A 196 22.61 -15.16 -15.87
CA ALA A 196 22.56 -15.34 -17.31
C ALA A 196 23.53 -16.46 -17.76
N PRO A 197 23.37 -17.04 -18.96
CA PRO A 197 24.26 -18.08 -19.49
C PRO A 197 25.74 -17.67 -19.61
N ASP A 198 26.02 -16.37 -19.73
CA ASP A 198 27.38 -15.84 -19.76
C ASP A 198 28.01 -15.69 -18.36
N GLY A 199 27.27 -16.03 -17.30
CA GLY A 199 27.69 -15.97 -15.90
C GLY A 199 27.39 -14.64 -15.21
N THR A 200 26.82 -13.65 -15.91
CA THR A 200 26.45 -12.36 -15.31
C THR A 200 25.25 -12.51 -14.39
N VAL A 201 25.28 -11.86 -13.22
CA VAL A 201 24.15 -11.82 -12.28
C VAL A 201 23.39 -10.50 -12.41
N LEU A 202 22.06 -10.58 -12.55
CA LEU A 202 21.18 -9.45 -12.84
C LEU A 202 19.91 -9.50 -11.96
N ALA A 203 19.44 -8.35 -11.50
CA ALA A 203 18.12 -8.21 -10.88
C ALA A 203 17.05 -8.11 -11.98
N LEU A 204 16.18 -9.12 -12.11
CA LEU A 204 15.19 -9.18 -13.20
C LEU A 204 13.79 -8.67 -12.81
N ASP A 205 13.45 -8.78 -11.54
CA ASP A 205 12.22 -8.24 -10.95
C ASP A 205 12.54 -7.81 -9.52
N ALA A 206 12.02 -6.65 -9.15
CA ALA A 206 12.30 -6.03 -7.87
C ALA A 206 11.03 -5.43 -7.27
N LYS A 207 10.90 -5.61 -5.96
CA LYS A 207 9.86 -5.00 -5.15
C LYS A 207 10.52 -4.13 -4.08
N VAL A 208 10.14 -2.86 -4.06
CA VAL A 208 10.65 -1.89 -3.09
C VAL A 208 9.47 -1.21 -2.40
N THR A 209 9.53 -1.17 -1.07
CA THR A 209 8.59 -0.44 -0.23
C THR A 209 9.36 0.63 0.54
N LEU A 210 9.01 1.89 0.33
CA LEU A 210 9.62 3.06 0.99
C LEU A 210 8.85 3.42 2.27
N ASP A 211 9.53 3.91 3.32
CA ASP A 211 8.88 4.43 4.52
C ASP A 211 8.26 5.81 4.24
N GLY A 212 6.93 5.89 4.28
CA GLY A 212 6.22 7.16 4.11
C GLY A 212 6.55 8.19 5.19
N ASN A 213 6.97 7.76 6.39
CA ASN A 213 7.34 8.68 7.46
C ASN A 213 8.67 9.40 7.18
N ALA A 214 9.46 8.95 6.20
CA ALA A 214 10.74 9.55 5.82
C ALA A 214 10.61 10.60 4.71
N GLU A 215 9.40 10.84 4.17
CA GLU A 215 9.16 11.75 3.03
C GLU A 215 9.79 13.14 3.23
N PHE A 216 9.79 13.66 4.47
CA PHE A 216 10.36 14.97 4.79
C PHE A 216 11.86 15.13 4.45
N ARG A 217 12.60 14.01 4.33
CA ARG A 217 14.03 13.99 3.96
C ARG A 217 14.28 13.26 2.65
N GLN A 218 13.22 12.86 1.95
CA GLN A 218 13.26 12.15 0.67
C GLN A 218 12.41 12.87 -0.39
N PRO A 219 12.74 14.13 -0.75
CA PRO A 219 11.91 14.94 -1.63
C PRO A 219 11.74 14.35 -3.04
N GLU A 220 12.68 13.51 -3.47
CA GLU A 220 12.65 12.83 -4.77
C GLU A 220 11.57 11.74 -4.83
N HIS A 221 11.13 11.21 -3.68
CA HIS A 221 10.10 10.16 -3.63
C HIS A 221 8.72 10.66 -4.06
N ALA A 222 8.45 11.97 -3.97
CA ALA A 222 7.20 12.54 -4.46
C ALA A 222 6.96 12.26 -5.96
N ALA A 223 8.04 12.15 -6.75
CA ALA A 223 7.94 11.81 -8.18
C ALA A 223 7.62 10.32 -8.42
N LEU A 224 7.76 9.47 -7.41
CA LEU A 224 7.46 8.04 -7.47
C LEU A 224 6.00 7.74 -7.07
N GLU A 225 5.30 8.70 -6.47
CA GLU A 225 3.91 8.52 -6.07
C GLU A 225 3.00 8.36 -7.30
N ASP A 226 2.16 7.34 -7.27
CA ASP A 226 1.17 7.10 -8.31
C ASP A 226 -0.17 7.75 -7.93
N ALA A 227 -0.22 9.07 -8.06
CA ALA A 227 -1.42 9.83 -7.73
C ALA A 227 -2.62 9.50 -8.63
N ALA A 228 -2.38 8.97 -9.85
CA ALA A 228 -3.43 8.73 -10.83
C ALA A 228 -4.30 7.49 -10.50
N SER A 229 -3.80 6.55 -9.71
CA SER A 229 -4.54 5.34 -9.31
C SER A 229 -5.19 5.45 -7.93
N ALA A 230 -4.96 6.54 -7.19
CA ALA A 230 -5.58 6.74 -5.89
C ALA A 230 -7.10 6.91 -6.02
N ASP A 231 -7.85 6.36 -5.06
CA ASP A 231 -9.29 6.62 -4.97
C ASP A 231 -9.51 8.14 -4.79
N PRO A 232 -10.45 8.78 -5.53
CA PRO A 232 -10.68 10.22 -5.42
C PRO A 232 -11.00 10.70 -4.00
N LEU A 233 -11.62 9.85 -3.17
CA LEU A 233 -11.92 10.17 -1.78
C LEU A 233 -10.66 10.07 -0.91
N GLU A 234 -9.79 9.09 -1.15
CA GLU A 234 -8.49 8.99 -0.49
C GLU A 234 -7.59 10.17 -0.85
N ALA A 235 -7.57 10.58 -2.12
CA ALA A 235 -6.84 11.77 -2.56
C ALA A 235 -7.38 13.06 -1.88
N ALA A 236 -8.70 13.27 -1.90
CA ALA A 236 -9.32 14.43 -1.26
C ALA A 236 -9.15 14.45 0.27
N ALA A 237 -9.09 13.27 0.91
CA ALA A 237 -8.77 13.15 2.33
C ALA A 237 -7.31 13.49 2.62
N LYS A 238 -6.36 13.01 1.80
CA LYS A 238 -4.93 13.32 1.92
C LYS A 238 -4.65 14.82 1.82
N GLU A 239 -5.31 15.54 0.90
CA GLU A 239 -5.22 17.01 0.77
C GLU A 239 -5.66 17.76 2.04
N LYS A 240 -6.50 17.11 2.86
CA LYS A 240 -7.03 17.65 4.12
C LYS A 240 -6.32 17.09 5.36
N ASP A 241 -5.21 16.38 5.17
CA ASP A 241 -4.42 15.72 6.22
C ASP A 241 -5.24 14.71 7.05
N LEU A 242 -6.13 13.97 6.37
CA LEU A 242 -7.00 12.96 6.96
C LEU A 242 -6.50 11.55 6.64
N ASN A 243 -6.47 10.68 7.66
CA ASN A 243 -6.17 9.26 7.48
C ASN A 243 -7.43 8.51 7.06
N TYR A 244 -7.64 8.37 5.76
CA TYR A 244 -8.83 7.73 5.17
C TYR A 244 -8.45 6.51 4.33
N VAL A 245 -9.24 5.44 4.43
CA VAL A 245 -9.15 4.28 3.53
C VAL A 245 -10.55 3.90 3.10
N LYS A 246 -10.78 3.76 1.79
CA LYS A 246 -12.07 3.34 1.24
C LYS A 246 -12.27 1.84 1.44
N LEU A 247 -13.48 1.45 1.85
CA LEU A 247 -13.91 0.05 1.96
C LEU A 247 -15.20 -0.19 1.18
N GLU A 248 -15.56 -1.46 1.01
CA GLU A 248 -16.83 -1.89 0.41
C GLU A 248 -17.90 -2.08 1.49
N GLY A 249 -18.70 -1.03 1.73
CA GLY A 249 -19.80 -1.05 2.69
C GLY A 249 -20.66 0.20 2.65
N GLU A 250 -21.58 0.30 3.60
CA GLU A 250 -22.66 1.29 3.63
C GLU A 250 -22.62 2.20 4.86
N VAL A 251 -21.92 1.82 5.93
CA VAL A 251 -21.81 2.64 7.15
C VAL A 251 -20.50 3.42 7.13
N GLY A 252 -20.57 4.72 6.92
CA GLY A 252 -19.41 5.59 6.97
C GLY A 252 -18.91 5.76 8.41
N ILE A 253 -17.63 5.56 8.67
CA ILE A 253 -17.05 5.64 10.02
C ILE A 253 -16.22 6.91 10.15
N ILE A 254 -16.41 7.62 11.27
CA ILE A 254 -15.53 8.70 11.71
C ILE A 254 -15.19 8.46 13.18
N GLY A 255 -13.91 8.40 13.52
CA GLY A 255 -13.48 8.34 14.91
C GLY A 255 -12.09 8.89 15.12
N ASN A 256 -11.65 8.95 16.37
CA ASN A 256 -10.32 9.44 16.73
C ASN A 256 -9.45 8.33 17.31
N GLY A 257 -8.23 8.22 16.78
CA GLY A 257 -7.26 7.18 17.10
C GLY A 257 -7.52 5.89 16.33
N ALA A 258 -6.53 5.47 15.53
CA ALA A 258 -6.61 4.30 14.65
C ALA A 258 -7.15 3.02 15.33
N GLY A 259 -6.75 2.74 16.58
CA GLY A 259 -7.25 1.58 17.32
C GLY A 259 -8.76 1.62 17.61
N LEU A 260 -9.29 2.78 17.96
CA LEU A 260 -10.73 2.96 18.19
C LEU A 260 -11.50 2.89 16.88
N VAL A 261 -10.98 3.50 15.81
CA VAL A 261 -11.61 3.45 14.48
C VAL A 261 -11.67 2.01 13.98
N MET A 262 -10.57 1.25 14.04
CA MET A 262 -10.56 -0.19 13.67
C MET A 262 -11.56 -1.00 14.51
N SER A 263 -11.58 -0.80 15.82
CA SER A 263 -12.58 -1.46 16.69
C SER A 263 -14.02 -1.06 16.31
N THR A 264 -14.21 0.16 15.80
CA THR A 264 -15.51 0.66 15.31
C THR A 264 -15.94 -0.04 14.02
N LEU A 265 -15.00 -0.32 13.11
CA LEU A 265 -15.25 -1.15 11.93
C LEU A 265 -15.76 -2.54 12.36
N ASP A 266 -15.09 -3.16 13.32
CA ASP A 266 -15.40 -4.51 13.77
C ASP A 266 -16.80 -4.60 14.40
N VAL A 267 -17.14 -3.70 15.33
CA VAL A 267 -18.48 -3.72 15.96
C VAL A 267 -19.60 -3.39 14.98
N VAL A 268 -19.34 -2.57 13.95
CA VAL A 268 -20.30 -2.29 12.88
C VAL A 268 -20.47 -3.50 11.98
N ALA A 269 -19.38 -4.18 11.61
CA ALA A 269 -19.45 -5.41 10.83
C ALA A 269 -20.24 -6.50 11.58
N TYR A 270 -19.98 -6.69 12.88
CA TYR A 270 -20.73 -7.62 13.72
C TYR A 270 -22.21 -7.26 13.83
N ALA A 271 -22.52 -5.98 14.08
CA ALA A 271 -23.90 -5.53 14.14
C ALA A 271 -24.61 -5.69 12.78
N GLY A 272 -23.89 -5.48 11.68
CA GLY A 272 -24.38 -5.60 10.32
C GLY A 272 -24.83 -7.02 9.93
N GLU A 273 -24.33 -8.06 10.59
CA GLU A 273 -24.81 -9.44 10.42
C GLU A 273 -26.33 -9.55 10.70
N GLU A 274 -26.85 -8.76 11.64
CA GLU A 274 -28.28 -8.72 11.96
C GLU A 274 -29.11 -7.97 10.89
N PHE A 275 -28.47 -7.11 10.09
CA PHE A 275 -29.12 -6.20 9.15
C PHE A 275 -28.74 -6.50 7.69
N GLY A 276 -28.69 -7.79 7.33
CA GLY A 276 -28.46 -8.21 5.95
C GLY A 276 -27.01 -8.15 5.50
N GLY A 277 -26.06 -8.10 6.43
CA GLY A 277 -24.63 -8.09 6.13
C GLY A 277 -24.09 -6.71 5.76
N VAL A 278 -24.70 -5.64 6.27
CA VAL A 278 -24.20 -4.27 6.17
C VAL A 278 -22.76 -4.18 6.69
N LYS A 279 -21.91 -3.41 6.02
CA LYS A 279 -20.49 -3.30 6.35
C LYS A 279 -20.04 -1.86 6.56
N PRO A 280 -18.92 -1.64 7.27
CA PRO A 280 -18.27 -0.33 7.27
C PRO A 280 -17.79 0.04 5.85
N ALA A 281 -18.03 1.28 5.46
CA ALA A 281 -17.74 1.82 4.13
C ALA A 281 -16.34 2.43 3.99
N ASN A 282 -15.69 2.71 5.13
CA ASN A 282 -14.37 3.34 5.16
C ASN A 282 -13.72 3.20 6.54
N PHE A 283 -12.42 3.43 6.60
CA PHE A 283 -11.69 3.88 7.79
C PHE A 283 -11.51 5.40 7.70
N LEU A 284 -11.74 6.14 8.79
CA LEU A 284 -11.35 7.56 8.90
C LEU A 284 -10.93 7.88 10.33
N ASP A 285 -9.64 8.19 10.51
CA ASP A 285 -9.09 8.69 11.76
C ASP A 285 -8.82 10.20 11.68
N ILE A 286 -9.54 10.98 12.49
CA ILE A 286 -9.39 12.44 12.60
C ILE A 286 -8.27 12.87 13.58
N GLY A 287 -7.57 11.90 14.19
CA GLY A 287 -6.47 12.12 15.12
C GLY A 287 -6.93 12.55 16.53
N GLY A 288 -5.99 12.54 17.48
CA GLY A 288 -6.27 12.84 18.90
C GLY A 288 -6.52 14.32 19.23
N GLY A 289 -6.23 15.23 18.29
CA GLY A 289 -6.35 16.68 18.42
C GLY A 289 -7.35 17.31 17.44
N ALA A 290 -8.32 16.54 16.95
CA ALA A 290 -9.29 16.99 15.96
C ALA A 290 -10.01 18.28 16.38
N SER A 291 -9.99 19.28 15.48
CA SER A 291 -10.74 20.51 15.59
C SER A 291 -12.13 20.38 14.96
N ALA A 292 -12.99 21.39 15.14
CA ALA A 292 -14.27 21.47 14.43
C ALA A 292 -14.10 21.42 12.89
N GLU A 293 -13.02 22.01 12.37
CA GLU A 293 -12.69 22.00 10.95
C GLU A 293 -12.32 20.60 10.45
N VAL A 294 -11.46 19.88 11.19
CA VAL A 294 -11.09 18.49 10.86
C VAL A 294 -12.32 17.59 10.85
N MET A 295 -13.22 17.73 11.82
CA MET A 295 -14.48 16.99 11.86
C MET A 295 -15.37 17.31 10.65
N GLY A 296 -15.51 18.59 10.28
CA GLY A 296 -16.29 18.99 9.12
C GLY A 296 -15.71 18.49 7.80
N ASN A 297 -14.38 18.53 7.66
CA ASN A 297 -13.66 17.96 6.54
C ASN A 297 -13.90 16.45 6.43
N GLY A 298 -13.80 15.73 7.53
CA GLY A 298 -14.09 14.30 7.59
C GLY A 298 -15.52 13.98 7.18
N LEU A 299 -16.49 14.71 7.74
CA LEU A 299 -17.91 14.52 7.40
C LEU A 299 -18.18 14.77 5.91
N HIS A 300 -17.58 15.81 5.33
CA HIS A 300 -17.71 16.09 3.90
C HIS A 300 -17.20 14.92 3.02
N ILE A 301 -16.06 14.32 3.36
CA ILE A 301 -15.51 13.16 2.64
C ILE A 301 -16.46 11.95 2.75
N ILE A 302 -17.00 11.65 3.94
CA ILE A 302 -17.91 10.51 4.12
C ILE A 302 -19.25 10.73 3.41
N LEU A 303 -19.76 11.96 3.43
CA LEU A 303 -21.04 12.27 2.81
C LEU A 303 -20.98 12.31 1.29
N SER A 304 -19.82 12.57 0.67
CA SER A 304 -19.66 12.53 -0.78
C SER A 304 -19.63 11.11 -1.36
N ASP A 305 -19.36 10.09 -0.54
CA ASP A 305 -19.35 8.70 -0.96
C ASP A 305 -20.77 8.15 -1.25
N PRO A 306 -21.13 7.80 -2.49
CA PRO A 306 -22.47 7.34 -2.83
C PRO A 306 -22.85 5.97 -2.21
N ALA A 307 -21.86 5.17 -1.81
CA ALA A 307 -22.10 3.88 -1.15
C ALA A 307 -22.61 4.06 0.28
N VAL A 308 -22.17 5.12 0.97
CA VAL A 308 -22.56 5.39 2.35
C VAL A 308 -24.05 5.72 2.46
N LYS A 309 -24.74 5.04 3.38
CA LYS A 309 -26.17 5.19 3.70
C LYS A 309 -26.40 5.75 5.10
N SER A 310 -25.50 5.50 6.05
CA SER A 310 -25.51 6.12 7.38
C SER A 310 -24.08 6.43 7.82
N VAL A 311 -23.90 7.33 8.79
CA VAL A 311 -22.59 7.67 9.34
C VAL A 311 -22.56 7.37 10.82
N PHE A 312 -21.54 6.65 11.29
CA PHE A 312 -21.26 6.45 12.70
C PHE A 312 -20.04 7.29 13.12
N VAL A 313 -20.30 8.32 13.93
CA VAL A 313 -19.28 9.14 14.58
C VAL A 313 -19.03 8.58 15.98
N ASN A 314 -17.88 7.95 16.19
CA ASN A 314 -17.48 7.38 17.48
C ASN A 314 -16.24 8.09 18.01
N VAL A 315 -16.43 8.99 18.98
CA VAL A 315 -15.35 9.78 19.54
C VAL A 315 -15.20 9.53 21.04
N PHE A 316 -13.98 9.20 21.44
CA PHE A 316 -13.57 9.21 22.84
C PHE A 316 -12.74 10.48 23.10
N GLY A 317 -13.34 11.44 23.77
CA GLY A 317 -12.74 12.71 24.14
C GLY A 317 -11.56 12.52 25.09
N GLY A 318 -10.40 12.98 24.65
CA GLY A 318 -9.15 13.01 25.41
C GLY A 318 -8.59 14.43 25.38
N ILE A 319 -7.61 14.66 24.50
CA ILE A 319 -7.09 16.00 24.20
C ILE A 319 -8.18 16.83 23.51
N THR A 320 -8.80 16.29 22.45
CA THR A 320 -10.03 16.85 21.91
C THR A 320 -11.19 16.60 22.86
N SER A 321 -11.90 17.66 23.26
CA SER A 321 -13.07 17.59 24.12
C SER A 321 -14.34 17.31 23.31
N CYS A 322 -15.31 16.62 23.92
CA CYS A 322 -16.55 16.23 23.24
C CYS A 322 -17.41 17.43 22.80
N ASP A 323 -17.33 18.57 23.48
CA ASP A 323 -18.00 19.81 23.08
C ASP A 323 -17.42 20.40 21.79
N ALA A 324 -16.09 20.32 21.60
CA ALA A 324 -15.46 20.75 20.35
C ALA A 324 -15.91 19.89 19.17
N VAL A 325 -15.98 18.56 19.38
CA VAL A 325 -16.50 17.62 18.37
C VAL A 325 -17.98 17.88 18.08
N ALA A 326 -18.81 18.05 19.12
CA ALA A 326 -20.23 18.35 18.97
C ALA A 326 -20.45 19.64 18.17
N ASN A 327 -19.73 20.71 18.49
CA ASN A 327 -19.76 21.96 17.72
C ASN A 327 -19.30 21.76 16.28
N GLY A 328 -18.27 20.94 16.04
CA GLY A 328 -17.82 20.56 14.70
C GLY A 328 -18.91 19.87 13.88
N ILE A 329 -19.61 18.90 14.46
CA ILE A 329 -20.74 18.20 13.83
C ILE A 329 -21.85 19.20 13.48
N VAL A 330 -22.28 20.02 14.45
CA VAL A 330 -23.34 21.01 14.24
C VAL A 330 -22.97 22.02 13.16
N SER A 331 -21.74 22.54 13.21
CA SER A 331 -21.24 23.49 12.22
C SER A 331 -21.16 22.87 10.83
N ALA A 332 -20.67 21.63 10.71
CA ALA A 332 -20.59 20.93 9.43
C ALA A 332 -21.97 20.71 8.81
N LEU A 333 -22.95 20.26 9.60
CA LEU A 333 -24.33 20.10 9.14
C LEU A 333 -24.96 21.43 8.71
N GLN A 334 -24.69 22.52 9.42
CA GLN A 334 -25.15 23.86 9.03
C GLN A 334 -24.55 24.33 7.69
N HIS A 335 -23.26 24.06 7.46
CA HIS A 335 -22.59 24.43 6.21
C HIS A 335 -23.06 23.58 5.02
N LEU A 336 -23.25 22.27 5.24
CA LEU A 336 -23.73 21.36 4.22
C LEU A 336 -25.21 21.59 3.87
N GLY A 337 -26.02 22.05 4.83
CA GLY A 337 -27.43 22.33 4.62
C GLY A 337 -28.17 21.13 4.01
N ASP A 338 -28.85 21.35 2.90
CA ASP A 338 -29.66 20.33 2.21
C ASP A 338 -28.81 19.20 1.58
N GLU A 339 -27.50 19.35 1.47
CA GLU A 339 -26.60 18.29 0.98
C GLU A 339 -26.36 17.19 2.04
N ALA A 340 -26.54 17.53 3.33
CA ALA A 340 -26.52 16.54 4.40
C ALA A 340 -27.80 15.69 4.33
N THR A 341 -27.71 14.53 3.69
CA THR A 341 -28.87 13.65 3.44
C THR A 341 -28.85 12.35 4.24
N LYS A 342 -27.70 12.00 4.82
CA LYS A 342 -27.48 10.71 5.49
C LYS A 342 -27.67 10.86 7.01
N PRO A 343 -28.31 9.90 7.70
CA PRO A 343 -28.40 9.92 9.15
C PRO A 343 -27.03 9.70 9.81
N LEU A 344 -26.79 10.47 10.88
CA LEU A 344 -25.60 10.42 11.71
C LEU A 344 -25.95 9.79 13.07
N VAL A 345 -25.32 8.66 13.39
CA VAL A 345 -25.31 8.11 14.73
C VAL A 345 -24.05 8.60 15.43
N VAL A 346 -24.20 9.23 16.59
CA VAL A 346 -23.10 9.87 17.31
C VAL A 346 -22.96 9.25 18.69
N ARG A 347 -21.78 8.74 19.00
CA ARG A 347 -21.39 8.34 20.36
C ARG A 347 -20.22 9.21 20.81
N LEU A 348 -20.45 9.97 21.87
CA LEU A 348 -19.44 10.75 22.58
C LEU A 348 -19.22 10.16 23.97
N ASP A 349 -17.95 10.05 24.37
CA ASP A 349 -17.52 9.65 25.71
C ASP A 349 -16.22 10.36 26.10
N GLY A 350 -15.87 10.40 27.38
CA GLY A 350 -14.64 11.03 27.88
C GLY A 350 -14.78 12.52 28.22
N ASN A 351 -13.76 13.31 27.87
CA ASN A 351 -13.63 14.70 28.33
C ASN A 351 -14.78 15.60 27.85
N ASN A 352 -15.46 16.26 28.79
CA ASN A 352 -16.58 17.17 28.57
C ASN A 352 -17.78 16.56 27.81
N VAL A 353 -18.01 15.25 27.99
CA VAL A 353 -19.08 14.51 27.30
C VAL A 353 -20.49 15.06 27.57
N GLU A 354 -20.79 15.46 28.81
CA GLU A 354 -22.10 15.99 29.18
C GLU A 354 -22.43 17.25 28.37
N GLU A 355 -21.46 18.14 28.22
CA GLU A 355 -21.60 19.36 27.41
C GLU A 355 -21.72 19.06 25.92
N GLY A 356 -20.90 18.13 25.39
CA GLY A 356 -21.01 17.71 24.00
C GLY A 356 -22.40 17.13 23.68
N ARG A 357 -22.96 16.31 24.57
CA ARG A 357 -24.31 15.78 24.45
C ARG A 357 -25.37 16.88 24.54
N ARG A 358 -25.19 17.87 25.44
CA ARG A 358 -26.08 19.04 25.55
C ARG A 358 -26.11 19.83 24.25
N ILE A 359 -24.95 20.11 23.65
CA ILE A 359 -24.83 20.83 22.37
C ILE A 359 -25.61 20.12 21.25
N LEU A 360 -25.44 18.80 21.11
CA LEU A 360 -26.16 18.03 20.10
C LEU A 360 -27.67 18.00 20.36
N ALA A 361 -28.08 17.88 21.63
CA ALA A 361 -29.49 17.90 22.03
C ALA A 361 -30.15 19.26 21.76
N GLU A 362 -29.45 20.37 22.00
CA GLU A 362 -29.95 21.72 21.74
C GLU A 362 -30.02 22.04 20.25
N ALA A 363 -29.05 21.55 19.46
CA ALA A 363 -29.11 21.66 18.01
C ALA A 363 -30.30 20.88 17.42
N ASN A 364 -30.70 19.77 18.07
CA ASN A 364 -31.88 18.96 17.74
C ASN A 364 -32.02 18.68 16.23
N HIS A 365 -30.90 18.37 15.58
CA HIS A 365 -30.86 18.17 14.13
C HIS A 365 -31.52 16.84 13.75
N PRO A 366 -32.44 16.79 12.77
CA PRO A 366 -33.24 15.59 12.48
C PRO A 366 -32.42 14.38 12.02
N LEU A 367 -31.22 14.61 11.48
CA LEU A 367 -30.31 13.54 11.05
C LEU A 367 -29.47 12.96 12.19
N VAL A 368 -29.37 13.63 13.35
CA VAL A 368 -28.44 13.23 14.40
C VAL A 368 -29.17 12.41 15.46
N THR A 369 -28.67 11.19 15.69
CA THR A 369 -29.11 10.31 16.78
C THR A 369 -27.94 10.09 17.72
N VAL A 370 -28.05 10.53 18.98
CA VAL A 370 -27.02 10.30 20.00
C VAL A 370 -27.28 8.95 20.68
N VAL A 371 -26.25 8.12 20.81
CA VAL A 371 -26.33 6.80 21.45
C VAL A 371 -25.18 6.64 22.46
N ASP A 372 -25.48 6.04 23.61
CA ASP A 372 -24.56 6.01 24.75
C ASP A 372 -23.40 5.02 24.59
N THR A 373 -23.70 3.84 24.05
CA THR A 373 -22.74 2.74 23.95
C THR A 373 -22.26 2.57 22.53
N MET A 374 -21.02 2.10 22.38
CA MET A 374 -20.42 1.80 21.09
C MET A 374 -21.22 0.72 20.34
N ASP A 375 -21.58 -0.38 21.01
CA ASP A 375 -22.39 -1.46 20.40
C ASP A 375 -23.79 -0.99 20.00
N GLY A 376 -24.44 -0.19 20.85
CA GLY A 376 -25.75 0.37 20.54
C GLY A 376 -25.71 1.32 19.35
N ALA A 377 -24.67 2.14 19.28
CA ALA A 377 -24.47 3.07 18.17
C ALA A 377 -24.15 2.35 16.86
N ALA A 378 -23.29 1.33 16.91
CA ALA A 378 -22.97 0.47 15.77
C ALA A 378 -24.22 -0.23 15.22
N ARG A 379 -25.02 -0.85 16.11
CA ARG A 379 -26.30 -1.46 15.77
C ARG A 379 -27.25 -0.47 15.11
N ARG A 380 -27.39 0.73 15.67
CA ARG A 380 -28.28 1.76 15.13
C ARG A 380 -27.81 2.27 13.77
N ALA A 381 -26.49 2.42 13.56
CA ALA A 381 -25.95 2.85 12.29
C ALA A 381 -26.17 1.80 11.20
N ALA A 382 -25.96 0.52 11.52
CA ALA A 382 -26.22 -0.59 10.60
C ALA A 382 -27.71 -0.72 10.25
N GLU A 383 -28.60 -0.60 11.24
CA GLU A 383 -30.07 -0.58 11.01
C GLU A 383 -30.48 0.53 10.04
N LEU A 384 -29.94 1.74 10.23
CA LEU A 384 -30.24 2.89 9.38
C LEU A 384 -29.66 2.76 7.96
N ALA A 385 -28.54 2.05 7.79
CA ALA A 385 -27.96 1.80 6.48
C ALA A 385 -28.69 0.72 5.68
N ALA A 386 -29.40 -0.19 6.36
CA ALA A 386 -30.18 -1.26 5.73
C ALA A 386 -31.58 -0.83 5.28
N ALA A 387 -32.06 0.33 5.74
CA ALA A 387 -33.37 0.90 5.43
C ALA A 387 -33.37 1.61 4.07
#